data_AF-A0A7C3KPR3-F1
#
_entry.id   AF-A0A7C3KPR3-F1
#
_cell.length_a   1.000
_cell.length_b   1.000
_cell.length_c   1.000
_cell.angle_alpha   90.00
_cell.angle_beta   90.00
_cell.angle_gamma   90.00
#
_symmetry.space_group_name_H-M   'P 1'
#
loop_
_entity.id
_entity.type
_entity.pdbx_description
1 polymer ?
#
loop_
_entity_poly.entity_id
_entity_poly.type
_entity_poly.pdbx_seq_one_letter_code
_entity_poly.pdbx_strand_id
1 'polypeptide(L)'
;MDSNPNGAIGGRRTRLGGHNPAKGWTQVTLEQIAAWDADQIFVISYFKPAPEVVEGLKADPNWQGIRAVQENQLHAFAADLYSWDQPDPRWILGLTWLAGKLHPDLFPNLDMTAEAQTFYQTLYGLDETFVTENIVPTFKGVLP
;
A
#
# COMPACT_ATOMS: atom_id res chain seq x y z
N MET A 1 -25.24 10.33 21.98
CA MET A 1 -25.64 9.24 21.08
C MET A 1 -26.15 9.88 19.80
N ASP A 2 -25.30 10.04 18.80
CA ASP A 2 -25.43 9.32 17.54
C ASP A 2 -24.14 9.51 16.74
N SER A 3 -23.71 8.42 16.13
CA SER A 3 -22.46 8.21 15.43
C SER A 3 -22.66 8.46 13.93
N ASN A 4 -21.83 9.31 13.33
CA ASN A 4 -21.65 9.30 11.89
C ASN A 4 -20.16 9.44 11.54
N PRO A 5 -19.46 8.33 11.19
CA PRO A 5 -18.03 8.34 10.86
C PRO A 5 -17.75 8.65 9.38
N ASN A 6 -18.76 8.96 8.57
CA ASN A 6 -18.58 9.22 7.15
C ASN A 6 -18.49 10.72 6.89
N GLY A 7 -17.27 11.21 6.81
CA GLY A 7 -16.95 12.60 6.47
C GLY A 7 -17.37 12.96 5.05
N ALA A 8 -18.60 13.42 4.90
CA ALA A 8 -19.02 14.26 3.79
C ALA A 8 -19.60 15.55 4.37
N ILE A 9 -18.89 16.67 4.23
CA ILE A 9 -19.48 17.99 4.45
C ILE A 9 -19.04 18.90 3.31
N GLY A 10 -20.02 19.36 2.54
CA GLY A 10 -19.84 20.42 1.57
C GLY A 10 -19.39 21.71 2.23
N GLY A 11 -18.62 22.49 1.49
CA GLY A 11 -18.18 23.81 1.92
C GLY A 11 -16.87 24.19 1.25
N ARG A 12 -16.98 24.95 0.14
CA ARG A 12 -15.88 25.61 -0.57
C ARG A 12 -14.75 26.05 0.39
N ARG A 13 -13.57 25.43 0.29
CA ARG A 13 -12.30 26.06 0.70
C ARG A 13 -11.17 25.62 -0.21
N THR A 14 -10.91 26.44 -1.21
CA THR A 14 -9.60 26.55 -1.87
C THR A 14 -8.58 27.00 -0.82
N ARG A 15 -7.55 26.20 -0.56
CA ARG A 15 -6.25 26.65 -0.02
C ARG A 15 -5.13 25.70 -0.44
N LEU A 16 -4.28 26.17 -1.34
CA LEU A 16 -2.90 25.70 -1.51
C LEU A 16 -2.06 26.33 -0.39
N GLY A 17 -1.31 25.51 0.36
CA GLY A 17 -0.23 25.97 1.23
C GLY A 17 -0.23 25.41 2.65
N GLY A 18 0.84 24.66 2.97
CA GLY A 18 1.26 24.33 4.34
C GLY A 18 1.01 22.88 4.75
N HIS A 19 1.86 21.95 4.30
CA HIS A 19 1.88 20.60 4.83
C HIS A 19 2.39 20.65 6.28
N ASN A 20 1.48 20.41 7.23
CA ASN A 20 1.86 20.11 8.60
C ASN A 20 1.99 18.58 8.73
N PRO A 21 3.21 18.02 8.84
CA PRO A 21 3.43 16.57 8.91
C PRO A 21 2.80 15.91 10.16
N ALA A 22 2.27 16.70 11.11
CA ALA A 22 1.68 16.20 12.34
C ALA A 22 0.28 15.55 12.23
N LYS A 23 -0.39 15.59 11.05
CA LYS A 23 -1.78 15.09 10.90
C LYS A 23 -1.94 13.77 10.13
N GLY A 24 -0.84 13.10 9.78
CA GLY A 24 -0.90 11.78 9.13
C GLY A 24 -1.41 11.87 7.69
N TRP A 25 -2.73 11.68 7.50
CA TRP A 25 -3.36 11.58 6.18
C TRP A 25 -3.92 12.92 5.67
N THR A 26 -3.66 13.23 4.39
CA THR A 26 -4.30 14.35 3.70
C THR A 26 -5.51 13.84 2.92
N GLN A 27 -6.67 14.45 3.14
CA GLN A 27 -7.86 14.15 2.36
C GLN A 27 -7.75 14.79 0.98
N VAL A 28 -7.97 14.00 -0.07
CA VAL A 28 -7.96 14.44 -1.48
C VAL A 28 -9.24 13.97 -2.18
N THR A 29 -9.62 14.66 -3.25
CA THR A 29 -10.77 14.28 -4.08
C THR A 29 -10.33 13.38 -5.25
N LEU A 30 -11.29 12.70 -5.87
CA LEU A 30 -11.03 11.85 -7.03
C LEU A 30 -10.49 12.65 -8.22
N GLU A 31 -10.97 13.88 -8.41
CA GLU A 31 -10.49 14.78 -9.47
C GLU A 31 -9.03 15.17 -9.24
N GLN A 32 -8.59 15.31 -7.99
CA GLN A 32 -7.18 15.57 -7.69
C GLN A 32 -6.31 14.34 -7.99
N ILE A 33 -6.79 13.14 -7.66
CA ILE A 33 -6.10 11.89 -8.00
C ILE A 33 -5.97 11.75 -9.52
N ALA A 34 -7.04 12.02 -10.26
CA ALA A 34 -7.02 12.01 -11.72
C ALA A 34 -6.09 13.09 -12.30
N ALA A 35 -6.06 14.28 -11.71
CA ALA A 35 -5.21 15.39 -12.18
C ALA A 35 -3.70 15.16 -11.94
N TRP A 36 -3.33 14.34 -10.95
CA TRP A 36 -1.93 13.95 -10.75
C TRP A 36 -1.42 12.99 -11.82
N ASP A 37 -2.32 12.24 -12.45
CA ASP A 37 -2.01 11.29 -13.52
C ASP A 37 -0.82 10.37 -13.20
N ALA A 38 -0.83 9.78 -12.00
CA ALA A 38 0.25 8.93 -11.53
C ALA A 38 0.36 7.66 -12.38
N ASP A 39 1.59 7.22 -12.65
CA ASP A 39 1.83 5.97 -13.38
C ASP A 39 1.50 4.74 -12.52
N GLN A 40 1.78 4.80 -11.22
CA GLN A 40 1.46 3.73 -10.26
C GLN A 40 0.83 4.30 -8.99
N ILE A 41 -0.16 3.59 -8.44
CA ILE A 41 -0.82 3.95 -7.19
C ILE A 41 -0.74 2.78 -6.21
N PHE A 42 -0.21 3.06 -5.02
CA PHE A 42 -0.07 2.09 -3.94
C PHE A 42 -1.11 2.36 -2.86
N VAL A 43 -1.94 1.36 -2.57
CA VAL A 43 -3.08 1.48 -1.66
C VAL A 43 -2.75 0.84 -0.32
N ILE A 44 -2.74 1.67 0.72
CA ILE A 44 -2.58 1.24 2.11
C ILE A 44 -3.97 1.24 2.76
N SER A 45 -4.28 0.16 3.49
CA SER A 45 -5.54 0.03 4.23
C SER A 45 -5.29 -0.64 5.57
N TYR A 46 -5.70 0.02 6.65
CA TYR A 46 -5.54 -0.47 8.02
C TYR A 46 -6.80 -1.15 8.59
N PHE A 47 -7.96 -0.95 7.96
CA PHE A 47 -9.25 -1.46 8.44
C PHE A 47 -9.80 -2.63 7.60
N LYS A 48 -9.34 -2.75 6.36
CA LYS A 48 -9.73 -3.80 5.41
C LYS A 48 -8.49 -4.35 4.73
N PRO A 49 -8.48 -5.62 4.28
CA PRO A 49 -7.41 -6.13 3.45
C PRO A 49 -7.17 -5.22 2.24
N ALA A 50 -5.95 -4.69 2.10
CA ALA A 50 -5.60 -3.81 0.98
C ALA A 50 -5.93 -4.41 -0.40
N PRO A 51 -5.75 -5.73 -0.66
CA PRO A 51 -6.18 -6.35 -1.91
C PRO A 51 -7.68 -6.19 -2.17
N GLU A 52 -8.53 -6.37 -1.17
CA GLU A 52 -9.99 -6.20 -1.33
C GLU A 52 -10.36 -4.74 -1.62
N VAL A 53 -9.63 -3.78 -1.03
CA VAL A 53 -9.83 -2.36 -1.34
C VAL A 53 -9.47 -2.09 -2.79
N VAL A 54 -8.30 -2.57 -3.26
CA VAL A 54 -7.86 -2.41 -4.65
C VAL A 54 -8.88 -3.00 -5.62
N GLU A 55 -9.38 -4.20 -5.37
CA GLU A 55 -10.39 -4.82 -6.23
C GLU A 55 -11.71 -4.04 -6.21
N GLY A 56 -12.12 -3.50 -5.04
CA GLY A 56 -13.26 -2.60 -4.93
C GLY A 56 -13.09 -1.31 -5.74
N LEU A 57 -11.90 -0.70 -5.70
CA LEU A 57 -11.58 0.49 -6.49
C LEU A 57 -11.55 0.18 -7.99
N LYS A 58 -11.00 -0.96 -8.40
CA LYS A 58 -11.02 -1.41 -9.79
C LYS A 58 -12.43 -1.73 -10.31
N ALA A 59 -13.38 -2.06 -9.44
CA ALA A 59 -14.77 -2.29 -9.82
C ALA A 59 -15.63 -1.01 -9.81
N ASP A 60 -15.15 0.08 -9.19
CA ASP A 60 -15.89 1.33 -9.07
C ASP A 60 -15.91 2.10 -10.40
N PRO A 61 -17.09 2.42 -10.97
CA PRO A 61 -17.22 3.22 -12.19
C PRO A 61 -16.51 4.58 -12.13
N ASN A 62 -16.40 5.19 -10.94
CA ASN A 62 -15.76 6.48 -10.78
C ASN A 62 -14.24 6.39 -10.97
N TRP A 63 -13.64 5.25 -10.60
CA TRP A 63 -12.19 5.01 -10.72
C TRP A 63 -11.77 4.57 -12.13
N GLN A 64 -12.71 4.15 -12.98
CA GLN A 64 -12.42 3.74 -14.36
C GLN A 64 -11.83 4.85 -15.23
N GLY A 65 -11.98 6.12 -14.84
CA GLY A 65 -11.38 7.25 -15.55
C GLY A 65 -9.89 7.46 -15.26
N ILE A 66 -9.32 6.76 -14.27
CA ILE A 66 -7.91 6.93 -13.87
C ILE A 66 -7.04 6.00 -14.71
N ARG A 67 -6.00 6.56 -15.36
CA ARG A 67 -5.05 5.82 -16.20
C ARG A 67 -4.42 4.63 -15.48
N ALA A 68 -3.90 4.83 -14.26
CA ALA A 68 -3.33 3.76 -13.45
C ALA A 68 -4.32 2.61 -13.17
N VAL A 69 -5.63 2.87 -13.09
CA VAL A 69 -6.64 1.81 -12.92
C VAL A 69 -6.80 1.02 -14.22
N GLN A 70 -6.91 1.72 -15.35
CA GLN A 70 -7.04 1.13 -16.68
C GLN A 70 -5.81 0.27 -17.05
N GLU A 71 -4.61 0.72 -16.68
CA GLU A 71 -3.34 0.05 -16.94
C GLU A 71 -2.98 -1.00 -15.86
N ASN A 72 -3.90 -1.28 -14.94
CA ASN A 72 -3.72 -2.23 -13.83
C ASN A 72 -2.50 -1.93 -12.95
N GLN A 73 -2.16 -0.64 -12.81
CA GLN A 73 -1.11 -0.07 -11.95
C GLN A 73 -1.64 0.36 -10.57
N LEU A 74 -2.71 -0.29 -10.12
CA LEU A 74 -3.27 -0.13 -8.77
C LEU A 74 -2.80 -1.32 -7.91
N HIS A 75 -1.91 -1.06 -6.96
CA HIS A 75 -1.24 -2.10 -6.18
C HIS A 75 -1.64 -2.02 -4.71
N ALA A 76 -1.98 -3.16 -4.12
CA ALA A 76 -2.13 -3.25 -2.67
C ALA A 76 -0.73 -3.20 -2.04
N PHE A 77 -0.53 -2.34 -1.06
CA PHE A 77 0.75 -2.23 -0.40
C PHE A 77 1.12 -3.55 0.30
N ALA A 78 2.39 -3.93 0.20
CA ALA A 78 2.90 -5.16 0.76
C ALA A 78 2.68 -5.23 2.29
N ALA A 79 2.32 -6.42 2.74
CA ALA A 79 2.04 -6.68 4.13
C ALA A 79 2.28 -8.15 4.48
N ASP A 80 2.44 -8.41 5.77
CA ASP A 80 2.33 -9.74 6.38
C ASP A 80 1.15 -9.74 7.37
N LEU A 81 1.42 -10.09 8.63
CA LEU A 81 0.58 -9.81 9.79
C LEU A 81 0.13 -8.34 9.85
N TYR A 82 1.01 -7.42 9.47
CA TYR A 82 0.72 -5.99 9.37
C TYR A 82 1.29 -5.40 8.07
N SER A 83 0.79 -4.22 7.69
CA SER A 83 1.37 -3.48 6.56
C SER A 83 2.84 -3.13 6.83
N TRP A 84 3.67 -3.31 5.81
CA TRP A 84 5.08 -2.92 5.87
C TRP A 84 5.30 -1.39 5.77
N ASP A 85 4.24 -0.57 5.69
CA ASP A 85 4.32 0.90 5.77
C ASP A 85 4.45 1.39 7.22
N GLN A 86 4.22 0.52 8.20
CA GLN A 86 4.29 0.89 9.62
C GLN A 86 5.71 1.26 10.05
N PRO A 87 5.88 2.19 11.02
CA PRO A 87 7.18 2.61 11.53
C PRO A 87 7.77 1.57 12.50
N ASP A 88 7.86 0.32 12.05
CA ASP A 88 8.51 -0.79 12.73
C ASP A 88 9.58 -1.40 11.83
N PRO A 89 10.49 -2.26 12.32
CA PRO A 89 11.63 -2.74 11.54
C PRO A 89 11.32 -3.32 10.15
N ARG A 90 10.09 -3.79 9.91
CA ARG A 90 9.63 -4.32 8.61
C ARG A 90 9.48 -3.24 7.54
N TRP A 91 9.59 -1.95 7.90
CA TRP A 91 9.57 -0.84 6.94
C TRP A 91 10.62 -1.01 5.82
N ILE A 92 11.73 -1.68 6.12
CA ILE A 92 12.76 -1.98 5.12
C ILE A 92 12.25 -2.94 4.03
N LEU A 93 11.40 -3.92 4.39
CA LEU A 93 10.76 -4.82 3.43
C LEU A 93 9.78 -4.07 2.54
N GLY A 94 9.02 -3.14 3.13
CA GLY A 94 8.11 -2.25 2.39
C GLY A 94 8.85 -1.38 1.38
N LEU A 95 9.99 -0.80 1.79
CA LEU A 95 10.84 -0.01 0.90
C LEU A 95 11.44 -0.84 -0.24
N THR A 96 11.98 -2.03 0.07
CA THR A 96 12.56 -2.93 -0.95
C THR A 96 11.49 -3.37 -1.95
N TRP A 97 10.30 -3.75 -1.49
CA TRP A 97 9.17 -4.11 -2.36
C TRP A 97 8.77 -2.94 -3.27
N LEU A 98 8.67 -1.73 -2.71
CA LEU A 98 8.31 -0.55 -3.47
C LEU A 98 9.36 -0.22 -4.54
N ALA A 99 10.65 -0.31 -4.20
CA ALA A 99 11.74 -0.12 -5.14
C ALA A 99 11.68 -1.12 -6.31
N GLY A 100 11.38 -2.38 -6.03
CA GLY A 100 11.19 -3.42 -7.05
C GLY A 100 10.00 -3.17 -7.97
N LYS A 101 8.87 -2.67 -7.43
CA LYS A 101 7.69 -2.34 -8.23
C LYS A 101 7.89 -1.10 -9.11
N LEU A 102 8.58 -0.09 -8.59
CA LEU A 102 8.87 1.14 -9.33
C LEU A 102 9.96 0.96 -10.39
N HIS A 103 10.93 0.08 -10.14
CA HIS A 103 12.12 -0.07 -10.98
C HIS A 103 12.44 -1.55 -11.28
N PRO A 104 11.55 -2.29 -11.95
CA PRO A 104 11.76 -3.72 -12.24
C PRO A 104 13.04 -3.97 -13.05
N ASP A 105 13.44 -3.04 -13.92
CA ASP A 105 14.67 -3.15 -14.73
C ASP A 105 15.95 -3.09 -13.88
N LEU A 106 15.91 -2.44 -12.71
CA LEU A 106 17.04 -2.37 -11.78
C LEU A 106 17.06 -3.55 -10.81
N PHE A 107 15.90 -4.19 -10.59
CA PHE A 107 15.71 -5.28 -9.65
C PHE A 107 15.08 -6.52 -10.31
N PRO A 108 15.62 -7.03 -11.43
CA PRO A 108 14.98 -8.09 -12.22
C PRO A 108 14.90 -9.43 -11.50
N ASN A 109 15.72 -9.64 -10.47
CA ASN A 109 15.82 -10.87 -9.69
C ASN A 109 15.36 -10.68 -8.24
N LEU A 110 14.63 -9.60 -7.93
CA LEU A 110 14.16 -9.36 -6.57
C LEU A 110 13.05 -10.36 -6.21
N ASP A 111 13.36 -11.25 -5.28
CA ASP A 111 12.40 -12.14 -4.64
C ASP A 111 12.08 -11.62 -3.23
N MET A 112 10.97 -10.93 -3.11
CA MET A 112 10.53 -10.40 -1.81
C MET A 112 10.18 -11.48 -0.79
N THR A 113 9.88 -12.71 -1.22
CA THR A 113 9.68 -13.83 -0.30
C THR A 113 11.00 -14.23 0.34
N ALA A 114 12.05 -14.38 -0.47
CA ALA A 114 13.40 -14.70 0.00
C ALA A 114 13.99 -13.57 0.87
N GLU A 115 13.78 -12.31 0.49
CA GLU A 115 14.20 -11.15 1.29
C GLU A 115 13.51 -11.11 2.65
N ALA A 116 12.18 -11.33 2.68
CA ALA A 116 11.44 -11.37 3.94
C ALA A 116 11.86 -12.56 4.81
N GLN A 117 12.10 -13.74 4.23
CA GLN A 117 12.62 -14.89 4.95
C GLN A 117 13.98 -14.58 5.59
N THR A 118 14.91 -14.01 4.82
CA THR A 118 16.24 -13.61 5.30
C THR A 118 16.13 -12.58 6.42
N PHE A 119 15.23 -11.61 6.29
CA PHE A 119 14.96 -10.60 7.31
C PHE A 119 14.47 -11.23 8.63
N TYR A 120 13.48 -12.13 8.57
CA TYR A 120 12.91 -12.77 9.75
C TYR A 120 13.93 -13.70 10.44
N GLN A 121 14.75 -14.42 9.68
CA GLN A 121 15.82 -15.25 10.22
C GLN A 121 16.92 -14.40 10.85
N THR A 122 17.35 -13.32 10.19
CA THR A 122 18.49 -12.51 10.63
C THR A 122 18.14 -11.61 11.82
N LEU A 123 17.01 -10.92 11.75
CA LEU A 123 16.65 -9.91 12.75
C LEU A 123 15.95 -10.52 13.97
N TYR A 124 15.14 -11.55 13.76
CA TYR A 124 14.34 -12.17 14.81
C TYR A 124 14.82 -13.58 15.22
N GLY A 125 15.82 -14.13 14.54
CA GLY A 125 16.37 -15.46 14.87
C GLY A 125 15.37 -16.60 14.67
N LEU A 126 14.36 -16.41 13.82
CA LEU A 126 13.34 -17.42 13.56
C LEU A 126 13.91 -18.54 12.69
N ASP A 127 13.46 -19.77 12.94
CA ASP A 127 13.82 -20.93 12.12
C ASP A 127 13.18 -20.83 10.72
N GLU A 128 13.88 -21.31 9.70
CA GLU A 128 13.40 -21.31 8.31
C GLU A 128 12.04 -22.02 8.16
N THR A 129 11.87 -23.16 8.84
CA THR A 129 10.63 -23.93 8.85
C THR A 129 9.51 -23.10 9.47
N PHE A 130 9.80 -22.44 10.59
CA PHE A 130 8.83 -21.58 11.27
C PHE A 130 8.37 -20.43 10.38
N VAL A 131 9.31 -19.73 9.73
CA VAL A 131 8.98 -18.62 8.82
C VAL A 131 8.14 -19.12 7.64
N THR A 132 8.51 -20.24 7.03
CA THR A 132 7.81 -20.80 5.87
C THR A 132 6.39 -21.27 6.22
N GLU A 133 6.19 -21.85 7.39
CA GLU A 133 4.89 -22.38 7.81
C GLU A 133 3.95 -21.31 8.40
N ASN A 134 4.49 -20.27 9.05
CA ASN A 134 3.69 -19.34 9.85
C ASN A 134 3.70 -17.89 9.34
N ILE A 135 4.73 -17.48 8.61
CA ILE A 135 4.91 -16.08 8.20
C ILE A 135 4.64 -15.91 6.71
N VAL A 136 5.26 -16.72 5.84
CA VAL A 136 5.06 -16.64 4.38
C VAL A 136 3.58 -16.76 3.98
N PRO A 137 2.75 -17.63 4.58
CA PRO A 137 1.33 -17.73 4.22
C PRO A 137 0.52 -16.47 4.57
N THR A 138 1.07 -15.57 5.38
CA THR A 138 0.42 -14.31 5.78
C THR A 138 0.68 -13.17 4.81
N PHE A 139 1.59 -13.34 3.85
CA PHE A 139 1.99 -12.30 2.92
C PHE A 139 0.83 -11.86 2.01
N LYS A 140 0.71 -10.55 1.82
CA LYS A 140 -0.32 -9.88 1.01
C LYS A 140 0.35 -8.81 0.16
N GLY A 141 -0.01 -8.71 -1.12
CA GLY A 141 0.64 -7.78 -2.06
C GLY A 141 2.08 -8.17 -2.44
N VAL A 142 2.65 -9.16 -1.75
CA VAL A 142 3.91 -9.83 -2.02
C VAL A 142 3.57 -11.18 -2.66
N LEU A 143 3.07 -11.14 -3.89
CA LEU A 143 2.93 -12.34 -4.70
C LEU A 143 3.94 -12.24 -5.86
N PRO A 144 4.53 -13.36 -6.29
CA PRO A 144 5.40 -13.41 -7.47
C PRO A 144 4.71 -12.85 -8.71
#